data_AF-A0A3B9RV61-F1
#
_entry.id   AF-A0A3B9RV61-F1
#
_cell.length_a   1.000
_cell.length_b   1.000
_cell.length_c   1.000
_cell.angle_alpha   90.00
_cell.angle_beta   90.00
_cell.angle_gamma   90.00
#
_symmetry.space_group_name_H-M   'P 1'
#
loop_
_entity.id
_entity.type
_entity.pdbx_description
1 polymer ?
#
loop_
_entity_poly.entity_id
_entity_poly.type
_entity_poly.pdbx_seq_one_letter_code
_entity_poly.pdbx_strand_id
1 'polypeptide(L)'
;MSAFFSALNPVSSNSGITFRATKHPYSEDIRQQNMPDLTLDAIIPFLWHRNLSILDGIYETFSVFYGDHFDKNHRGFGQKGLLDFAVLPLLSRKLMADTYLEKRKNSHFLNLLAWVVALPIKAITFGVALAFTIAVTPIVIAITLVRCLFRGSPPPPAKAMVLPTHTAYAALQVALHRLELMGIRNSSNIRRLLEEPQNLALVYAMERLTYVVDAKGNPISNQEIFDFLLRHHRFWTNVRVIENLDVWYDINQPFIGLGTLIIAPTQEGEFTELLQTLNSRQSTHTASVHSSTSRSAARLKEYYSRDVGSFKELNILIAQRVRNYDKNLVGQRTDDQILQSLDSAVQRLNYSEYVDEASRVSLTNLLKYCWAAVHDETQWREGVTQETAEDCFYAALYEIEWEYALSATGADHGQSGNNQACVGGAFNKMIEGMAKIHKLCEVNFITPATAALQLPCIVRQELSIYLKKNPSEVEKVEKEGLSAVWDQLRWRVLEKMASNFSALYPSIGEEVNPDLRALVETGKYTDLTQYLQNLEPQAETISAGQEYEERLFC
;
A
#
# COMPACT_ATOMS: atom_id res chain seq x y z
N MET A 1 -11.22 -29.90 12.08
CA MET A 1 -11.32 -28.85 13.13
C MET A 1 -11.06 -27.44 12.59
N SER A 2 -10.06 -27.23 11.71
CA SER A 2 -9.72 -25.91 11.16
C SER A 2 -10.88 -25.18 10.44
N ALA A 3 -11.70 -25.90 9.66
CA ALA A 3 -12.83 -25.31 8.93
C ALA A 3 -13.88 -24.68 9.87
N PHE A 4 -14.19 -25.33 11.00
CA PHE A 4 -15.15 -24.82 11.98
C PHE A 4 -14.66 -23.53 12.65
N PHE A 5 -13.40 -23.51 13.11
CA PHE A 5 -12.82 -22.29 13.69
C PHE A 5 -12.64 -21.18 12.65
N SER A 6 -12.36 -21.52 11.38
CA SER A 6 -12.36 -20.55 10.29
C SER A 6 -13.74 -19.95 10.04
N ALA A 7 -14.81 -20.76 10.08
CA ALA A 7 -16.18 -20.28 9.92
C ALA A 7 -16.66 -19.39 11.09
N LEU A 8 -16.11 -19.62 12.30
CA LEU A 8 -16.37 -18.80 13.48
C LEU A 8 -15.54 -17.51 13.54
N ASN A 9 -14.46 -17.40 12.76
CA ASN A 9 -13.69 -16.18 12.65
C ASN A 9 -14.41 -15.22 11.69
N PRO A 10 -15.03 -14.11 12.16
CA PRO A 10 -15.79 -13.21 11.29
C PRO A 10 -14.95 -12.54 10.19
N VAL A 11 -13.62 -12.63 10.26
CA VAL A 11 -12.69 -12.10 9.25
C VAL A 11 -12.12 -13.19 8.33
N SER A 12 -12.51 -14.45 8.52
CA SER A 12 -12.13 -15.52 7.58
C SER A 12 -13.01 -15.47 6.33
N SER A 13 -12.42 -15.74 5.18
CA SER A 13 -13.16 -15.98 3.92
C SER A 13 -14.23 -17.06 4.07
N ASN A 14 -14.02 -18.03 4.96
CA ASN A 14 -14.97 -19.13 5.23
C ASN A 14 -16.14 -18.72 6.14
N SER A 15 -16.14 -17.51 6.69
CA SER A 15 -17.19 -17.06 7.61
C SER A 15 -18.45 -16.58 6.90
N GLY A 16 -18.37 -16.28 5.60
CA GLY A 16 -19.46 -15.70 4.83
C GLY A 16 -19.82 -14.25 5.22
N ILE A 17 -19.03 -13.63 6.11
CA ILE A 17 -19.17 -12.22 6.48
C ILE A 17 -18.31 -11.40 5.51
N THR A 18 -18.97 -10.74 4.58
CA THR A 18 -18.35 -9.71 3.75
C THR A 18 -18.21 -8.44 4.59
N PHE A 19 -16.99 -8.14 5.05
CA PHE A 19 -16.72 -6.84 5.67
C PHE A 19 -17.08 -5.74 4.67
N ARG A 20 -18.05 -4.90 5.03
CA ARG A 20 -18.17 -3.56 4.46
C ARG A 20 -16.96 -2.79 4.96
N ALA A 21 -15.82 -2.98 4.29
CA ALA A 21 -14.63 -2.18 4.52
C ALA A 21 -15.05 -0.71 4.38
N THR A 22 -14.99 -0.01 5.50
CA THR A 22 -15.14 1.42 5.65
C THR A 22 -14.32 2.16 4.58
N LYS A 23 -14.97 2.90 3.68
CA LYS A 23 -14.51 4.11 2.94
C LYS A 23 -13.07 4.16 2.35
N HIS A 24 -12.29 3.10 2.38
CA HIS A 24 -10.91 3.06 1.88
C HIS A 24 -10.76 2.00 0.78
N PRO A 25 -10.07 2.33 -0.32
CA PRO A 25 -9.90 1.47 -1.46
C PRO A 25 -8.84 0.42 -1.12
N TYR A 26 -9.25 -0.67 -0.49
CA TYR A 26 -8.43 -1.89 -0.50
C TYR A 26 -8.71 -2.63 -1.81
N SER A 27 -7.65 -3.08 -2.49
CA SER A 27 -7.74 -3.86 -3.72
C SER A 27 -8.51 -5.17 -3.47
N GLU A 28 -9.22 -5.66 -4.48
CA GLU A 28 -9.96 -6.93 -4.41
C GLU A 28 -9.09 -8.12 -3.98
N ASP A 29 -7.78 -8.06 -4.21
CA ASP A 29 -6.82 -9.10 -3.82
C ASP A 29 -6.68 -9.28 -2.29
N ILE A 30 -6.95 -8.26 -1.48
CA ILE A 30 -6.90 -8.36 -0.01
C ILE A 30 -8.19 -9.00 0.56
N ARG A 31 -9.32 -8.91 -0.15
CA ARG A 31 -10.58 -9.56 0.28
C ARG A 31 -10.46 -11.09 0.38
N GLN A 32 -9.48 -11.68 -0.31
CA GLN A 32 -9.21 -13.12 -0.27
C GLN A 32 -8.21 -13.53 0.82
N GLN A 33 -7.51 -12.57 1.43
CA GLN A 33 -6.55 -12.85 2.50
C GLN A 33 -7.25 -12.76 3.85
N ASN A 34 -7.16 -13.82 4.66
CA ASN A 34 -7.56 -13.76 6.07
C ASN A 34 -6.77 -12.62 6.74
N MET A 35 -7.43 -11.61 7.33
CA MET A 35 -6.67 -10.57 8.04
C MET A 35 -5.85 -11.25 9.15
N PRO A 36 -4.53 -10.99 9.22
CA PRO A 36 -3.70 -11.53 10.28
C PRO A 36 -4.08 -10.79 11.57
N ASP A 37 -4.84 -11.44 12.45
CA ASP A 37 -4.95 -10.98 13.83
C ASP A 37 -3.57 -11.11 14.48
N LEU A 38 -3.16 -10.09 15.23
CA LEU A 38 -1.97 -10.21 16.07
C LEU A 38 -2.22 -11.31 17.11
N THR A 39 -1.35 -12.31 17.10
CA THR A 39 -1.41 -13.45 18.02
C THR A 39 -0.74 -13.09 19.35
N LEU A 40 -1.11 -13.78 20.43
CA LEU A 40 -0.62 -13.49 21.78
C LEU A 40 0.91 -13.56 21.89
N ASP A 41 1.54 -14.45 21.13
CA ASP A 41 2.99 -14.61 21.01
C ASP A 41 3.68 -13.40 20.37
N ALA A 42 2.98 -12.60 19.56
CA ALA A 42 3.51 -11.34 19.05
C ALA A 42 3.27 -10.19 20.04
N ILE A 43 2.09 -10.16 20.68
CA ILE A 43 1.66 -9.04 21.52
C ILE A 43 2.37 -9.03 22.88
N ILE A 44 2.51 -10.19 23.53
CA ILE A 44 3.09 -10.24 24.88
C ILE A 44 4.55 -9.76 24.87
N PRO A 45 5.42 -10.22 23.95
CA PRO A 45 6.76 -9.66 23.82
C PRO A 45 6.74 -8.17 23.48
N PHE A 46 5.86 -7.73 22.58
CA PHE A 46 5.76 -6.31 22.24
C PHE A 46 5.45 -5.44 23.48
N LEU A 47 4.42 -5.79 24.24
CA LEU A 47 4.04 -5.09 25.46
C LEU A 47 5.13 -5.18 26.53
N TRP A 48 5.85 -6.31 26.60
CA TRP A 48 6.97 -6.49 27.51
C TRP A 48 8.09 -5.49 27.27
N HIS A 49 8.38 -5.15 26.02
CA HIS A 49 9.43 -4.17 25.68
C HIS A 49 9.01 -2.72 25.91
N ARG A 50 7.71 -2.44 26.09
CA ARG A 50 7.24 -1.08 26.39
C ARG A 50 7.47 -0.75 27.87
N ASN A 51 8.01 0.44 28.14
CA ASN A 51 8.06 1.03 29.48
C ASN A 51 6.69 1.59 29.86
N LEU A 52 5.70 0.71 30.00
CA LEU A 52 4.33 1.07 30.34
C LEU A 52 4.26 1.66 31.75
N SER A 53 3.39 2.65 31.94
CA SER A 53 2.99 3.06 33.29
C SER A 53 2.22 1.93 33.98
N ILE A 54 2.05 1.99 35.30
CA ILE A 54 1.26 0.98 36.03
C ILE A 54 -0.16 0.89 35.49
N LEU A 55 -0.79 2.04 35.20
CA LEU A 55 -2.16 2.08 34.67
C LEU A 55 -2.24 1.51 33.26
N ASP A 56 -1.27 1.85 32.40
CA ASP A 56 -1.21 1.31 31.04
C ASP A 56 -0.94 -0.21 31.07
N GLY A 57 -0.08 -0.68 31.97
CA GLY A 57 0.18 -2.11 32.15
C GLY A 57 -1.07 -2.89 32.57
N ILE A 58 -1.89 -2.33 33.45
CA ILE A 58 -3.18 -2.93 33.86
C ILE A 58 -4.16 -2.94 32.69
N TYR A 59 -4.28 -1.83 31.94
CA TYR A 59 -5.15 -1.73 30.77
C TYR A 59 -4.73 -2.72 29.68
N GLU A 60 -3.46 -2.78 29.33
CA GLU A 60 -2.93 -3.70 28.32
C GLU A 60 -3.08 -5.16 28.75
N THR A 61 -2.95 -5.46 30.05
CA THR A 61 -3.25 -6.79 30.59
C THR A 61 -4.72 -7.15 30.37
N PHE A 62 -5.65 -6.22 30.59
CA PHE A 62 -7.05 -6.41 30.26
C PHE A 62 -7.27 -6.64 28.75
N SER A 63 -6.64 -5.84 27.90
CA SER A 63 -6.70 -6.01 26.43
C SER A 63 -6.13 -7.35 25.96
N VAL A 64 -5.10 -7.88 26.61
CA VAL A 64 -4.56 -9.22 26.33
C VAL A 64 -5.55 -10.32 26.70
N PHE A 65 -6.29 -10.20 27.82
CA PHE A 65 -7.30 -11.20 28.18
C PHE A 65 -8.58 -11.08 27.34
N TYR A 66 -9.11 -9.87 27.20
CA TYR A 66 -10.40 -9.60 26.56
C TYR A 66 -10.31 -9.52 25.03
N GLY A 67 -9.20 -9.01 24.49
CA GLY A 67 -9.04 -8.63 23.10
C GLY A 67 -9.52 -7.20 22.82
N ASP A 68 -8.92 -6.52 21.84
CA ASP A 68 -9.42 -5.24 21.34
C ASP A 68 -9.94 -5.44 19.92
N HIS A 69 -11.22 -5.15 19.68
CA HIS A 69 -11.90 -5.52 18.43
C HIS A 69 -12.25 -4.28 17.61
N PHE A 70 -12.22 -4.47 16.29
CA PHE A 70 -12.37 -3.48 15.22
C PHE A 70 -13.54 -2.49 15.34
N ASP A 71 -14.53 -2.74 16.20
CA ASP A 71 -15.68 -1.86 16.37
C ASP A 71 -15.38 -0.58 17.17
N LYS A 72 -14.28 -0.54 17.95
CA LYS A 72 -14.02 0.62 18.83
C LYS A 72 -13.25 1.76 18.18
N ASN A 73 -12.42 1.51 17.15
CA ASN A 73 -11.63 2.55 16.49
C ASN A 73 -11.45 2.23 15.01
N HIS A 74 -11.86 3.15 14.13
CA HIS A 74 -11.76 3.05 12.66
C HIS A 74 -10.31 3.07 12.10
N ARG A 75 -9.30 2.65 12.89
CA ARG A 75 -7.89 2.95 12.60
C ARG A 75 -6.88 1.80 12.83
N GLY A 76 -7.26 0.62 13.29
CA GLY A 76 -6.28 -0.44 13.67
C GLY A 76 -6.65 -1.86 13.28
N PHE A 77 -5.64 -2.74 13.31
CA PHE A 77 -5.84 -4.20 13.30
C PHE A 77 -6.44 -4.64 14.65
N GLY A 78 -7.44 -5.51 14.62
CA GLY A 78 -8.00 -6.12 15.81
C GLY A 78 -7.00 -7.08 16.46
N GLN A 79 -7.01 -7.10 17.78
CA GLN A 79 -6.22 -7.99 18.61
C GLN A 79 -7.14 -9.07 19.19
N LYS A 80 -6.74 -10.34 19.02
CA LYS A 80 -7.40 -11.46 19.70
C LYS A 80 -6.97 -11.50 21.17
N GLY A 81 -7.95 -11.53 22.06
CA GLY A 81 -7.72 -11.78 23.47
C GLY A 81 -7.49 -13.27 23.75
N LEU A 82 -6.89 -13.59 24.89
CA LEU A 82 -6.75 -14.98 25.35
C LEU A 82 -8.11 -15.68 25.48
N LEU A 83 -9.14 -14.97 25.94
CA LEU A 83 -10.47 -15.54 26.06
C LEU A 83 -11.13 -15.78 24.70
N ASP A 84 -10.62 -15.20 23.62
CA ASP A 84 -11.17 -15.39 22.27
C ASP A 84 -10.86 -16.76 21.68
N PHE A 85 -9.94 -17.49 22.30
CA PHE A 85 -9.69 -18.88 21.94
C PHE A 85 -10.72 -19.84 22.56
N ALA A 86 -11.60 -19.35 23.46
CA ALA A 86 -12.72 -20.13 23.96
C ALA A 86 -13.91 -20.12 22.96
N VAL A 87 -14.65 -21.22 22.95
CA VAL A 87 -15.78 -21.41 22.01
C VAL A 87 -16.90 -20.39 22.22
N LEU A 88 -17.22 -20.06 23.47
CA LEU A 88 -18.35 -19.16 23.79
C LEU A 88 -18.11 -17.73 23.28
N PRO A 89 -16.96 -17.08 23.52
CA PRO A 89 -16.66 -15.75 22.94
C PRO A 89 -16.67 -15.73 21.42
N LEU A 90 -16.20 -16.78 20.75
CA LEU A 90 -16.27 -16.92 19.29
C LEU A 90 -17.71 -17.04 18.78
N LEU A 91 -18.51 -17.88 19.44
CA LEU A 91 -19.93 -18.04 19.10
C LEU A 91 -20.69 -16.72 19.25
N SER A 92 -20.48 -16.01 20.35
CA SER A 92 -21.10 -14.71 20.60
C SER A 92 -20.75 -13.69 19.50
N ARG A 93 -19.48 -13.63 19.07
CA ARG A 93 -19.08 -12.78 17.94
C ARG A 93 -19.76 -13.16 16.65
N LYS A 94 -19.79 -14.45 16.35
CA LYS A 94 -20.41 -14.94 15.12
C LYS A 94 -21.88 -14.56 15.09
N LEU A 95 -22.59 -14.73 16.21
CA LEU A 95 -23.98 -14.32 16.37
C LEU A 95 -24.17 -12.81 16.15
N MET A 96 -23.33 -11.95 16.73
CA MET A 96 -23.39 -10.50 16.52
C MET A 96 -23.08 -10.12 15.07
N ALA A 97 -22.01 -10.65 14.48
CA ALA A 97 -21.57 -10.34 13.13
C ALA A 97 -22.60 -10.79 12.08
N ASP A 98 -23.24 -11.95 12.28
CA ASP A 98 -24.29 -12.45 11.39
C ASP A 98 -25.53 -11.54 11.37
N THR A 99 -25.76 -10.73 12.42
CA THR A 99 -26.87 -9.74 12.40
C THR A 99 -26.62 -8.60 11.41
N TYR A 100 -25.38 -8.38 10.99
CA TYR A 100 -25.00 -7.36 9.99
C TYR A 100 -24.98 -7.89 8.56
N LEU A 101 -25.23 -9.18 8.33
CA LEU A 101 -25.32 -9.76 6.99
C LEU A 101 -26.54 -9.21 6.24
N GLU A 102 -26.34 -8.81 4.99
CA GLU A 102 -27.40 -8.23 4.15
C GLU A 102 -28.59 -9.19 3.98
N LYS A 103 -28.32 -10.50 3.88
CA LYS A 103 -29.34 -11.56 3.83
C LYS A 103 -30.18 -11.67 5.11
N ARG A 104 -29.66 -11.25 6.27
CA ARG A 104 -30.35 -11.30 7.57
C ARG A 104 -30.92 -9.95 8.01
N LYS A 105 -30.72 -8.89 7.23
CA LYS A 105 -31.19 -7.54 7.57
C LYS A 105 -32.70 -7.46 7.82
N ASN A 106 -33.48 -8.27 7.11
CA ASN A 106 -34.95 -8.33 7.23
C ASN A 106 -35.45 -9.34 8.29
N SER A 107 -34.56 -10.10 8.93
CA SER A 107 -34.91 -11.14 9.90
C SER A 107 -34.84 -10.64 11.35
N HIS A 108 -35.70 -9.66 11.69
CA HIS A 108 -35.67 -8.97 12.99
C HIS A 108 -35.70 -9.91 14.20
N PHE A 109 -36.51 -10.97 14.15
CA PHE A 109 -36.63 -11.95 15.24
C PHE A 109 -35.33 -12.74 15.46
N LEU A 110 -34.70 -13.22 14.38
CA LEU A 110 -33.44 -13.96 14.47
C LEU A 110 -32.29 -13.06 14.95
N ASN A 111 -32.27 -11.80 14.52
CA ASN A 111 -31.29 -10.84 15.00
C ASN A 111 -31.48 -10.57 16.50
N LEU A 112 -32.72 -10.35 16.96
CA LEU A 112 -33.02 -10.19 18.38
C LEU A 112 -32.56 -11.41 19.20
N LEU A 113 -32.86 -12.62 18.73
CA LEU A 113 -32.44 -13.86 19.40
C LEU A 113 -30.90 -13.97 19.46
N ALA A 114 -30.21 -13.63 18.36
CA ALA A 114 -28.75 -13.62 18.31
C ALA A 114 -28.16 -12.64 19.35
N TRP A 115 -28.72 -11.44 19.49
CA TRP A 115 -28.30 -10.46 20.50
C TRP A 115 -28.60 -10.92 21.93
N VAL A 116 -29.77 -11.52 22.18
CA VAL A 116 -30.16 -12.07 23.50
C VAL A 116 -29.19 -13.14 23.98
N VAL A 117 -28.65 -13.97 23.07
CA VAL A 117 -27.65 -15.00 23.40
C VAL A 117 -26.24 -14.40 23.46
N ALA A 118 -25.88 -13.52 22.53
CA ALA A 118 -24.53 -12.98 22.43
C ALA A 118 -24.16 -12.04 23.58
N LEU A 119 -25.08 -11.18 24.03
CA LEU A 119 -24.82 -10.16 25.06
C LEU A 119 -24.43 -10.76 26.41
N PRO A 120 -25.16 -11.74 26.99
CA PRO A 120 -24.75 -12.38 28.23
C PRO A 120 -23.37 -13.03 28.13
N ILE A 121 -23.08 -13.70 27.01
CA ILE A 121 -21.77 -14.31 26.79
C ILE A 121 -20.67 -13.25 26.77
N LYS A 122 -20.88 -12.11 26.09
CA LYS A 122 -19.92 -10.99 26.11
C LYS A 122 -19.75 -10.38 27.50
N ALA A 123 -20.85 -10.21 28.24
CA ALA A 123 -20.80 -9.70 29.62
C ALA A 123 -20.00 -10.63 30.54
N ILE A 124 -20.21 -11.95 30.44
CA ILE A 124 -19.43 -12.96 31.17
C ILE A 124 -17.96 -12.90 30.75
N THR A 125 -17.68 -12.85 29.45
CA THR A 125 -16.29 -12.77 28.93
C THR A 125 -15.57 -11.53 29.45
N PHE A 126 -16.24 -10.38 29.43
CA PHE A 126 -15.73 -9.13 29.99
C PHE A 126 -15.47 -9.26 31.51
N GLY A 127 -16.42 -9.81 32.26
CA GLY A 127 -16.28 -10.03 33.70
C GLY A 127 -15.13 -10.97 34.05
N VAL A 128 -14.94 -12.05 33.29
CA VAL A 128 -13.83 -12.99 33.45
C VAL A 128 -12.49 -12.33 33.11
N ALA A 129 -12.42 -11.56 32.02
CA ALA A 129 -11.22 -10.80 31.68
C ALA A 129 -10.85 -9.83 32.80
N LEU A 130 -11.83 -9.06 33.29
CA LEU A 130 -11.64 -8.11 34.39
C LEU A 130 -11.19 -8.81 35.67
N ALA A 131 -11.78 -9.95 36.02
CA ALA A 131 -11.39 -10.73 37.19
C ALA A 131 -9.94 -11.22 37.08
N PHE A 132 -9.52 -11.72 35.92
CA PHE A 132 -8.13 -12.11 35.68
C PHE A 132 -7.18 -10.91 35.73
N THR A 133 -7.54 -9.77 35.13
CA THR A 133 -6.74 -8.55 35.23
C THR A 133 -6.55 -8.13 36.70
N ILE A 134 -7.61 -8.12 37.50
CA ILE A 134 -7.54 -7.79 38.93
C ILE A 134 -6.64 -8.78 39.66
N ALA A 135 -6.79 -10.08 39.40
CA ALA A 135 -5.98 -11.12 40.02
C ALA A 135 -4.48 -10.98 39.68
N VAL A 136 -4.14 -10.58 38.46
CA VAL A 136 -2.76 -10.42 37.98
C VAL A 136 -2.20 -9.01 38.27
N THR A 137 -3.04 -8.05 38.66
CA THR A 137 -2.63 -6.65 38.93
C THR A 137 -1.46 -6.53 39.92
N PRO A 138 -1.41 -7.25 41.06
CA PRO A 138 -0.26 -7.18 41.97
C PRO A 138 1.06 -7.58 41.32
N ILE A 139 1.02 -8.56 40.40
CA ILE A 139 2.19 -9.03 39.64
C ILE A 139 2.64 -7.94 38.67
N VAL A 140 1.70 -7.33 37.94
CA VAL A 140 1.99 -6.21 37.01
C VAL A 140 2.62 -5.03 37.76
N ILE A 141 2.08 -4.67 38.92
CA ILE A 141 2.64 -3.61 39.78
C ILE A 141 4.06 -3.99 40.23
N ALA A 142 4.27 -5.22 40.72
CA ALA A 142 5.58 -5.68 41.17
C ALA A 142 6.62 -5.65 40.04
N ILE A 143 6.28 -6.14 38.84
CA ILE A 143 7.16 -6.11 37.66
C ILE A 143 7.50 -4.66 37.28
N THR A 144 6.50 -3.78 37.29
CA THR A 144 6.69 -2.36 36.94
C THR A 144 7.58 -1.66 37.96
N LEU A 145 7.39 -1.91 39.26
CA LEU A 145 8.24 -1.36 40.33
C LEU A 145 9.67 -1.90 40.25
N VAL A 146 9.84 -3.21 40.02
CA VAL A 146 11.17 -3.82 39.80
C VAL A 146 11.85 -3.15 38.61
N ARG A 147 11.17 -2.95 37.47
CA ARG A 147 11.71 -2.21 36.33
C ARG A 147 12.09 -0.77 36.67
N CYS A 148 11.29 -0.08 37.47
CA CYS A 148 11.61 1.29 37.92
C CYS A 148 12.84 1.34 38.84
N LEU A 149 13.05 0.32 39.68
CA LEU A 149 14.19 0.23 40.59
C LEU A 149 15.47 -0.22 39.88
N PHE A 150 15.34 -1.11 38.90
CA PHE A 150 16.44 -1.58 38.05
C PHE A 150 16.40 -0.88 36.70
N ARG A 151 16.55 0.45 36.68
CA ARG A 151 16.91 1.22 35.47
C ARG A 151 18.34 0.90 34.99
N GLY A 152 18.76 -0.36 35.07
CA GLY A 152 19.91 -0.84 34.32
C GLY A 152 19.55 -0.78 32.85
N SER A 153 20.51 -0.39 32.02
CA SER A 153 20.40 -0.29 30.56
C SER A 153 19.47 -1.37 30.00
N PRO A 154 18.60 -1.03 29.01
CA PRO A 154 17.68 -1.99 28.41
C PRO A 154 18.44 -3.30 28.18
N PRO A 155 17.87 -4.46 28.56
CA PRO A 155 18.55 -5.73 28.36
C PRO A 155 19.07 -5.75 26.92
N PRO A 156 20.34 -6.14 26.65
CA PRO A 156 20.82 -6.25 25.29
C PRO A 156 19.75 -7.06 24.55
N PRO A 157 19.21 -6.54 23.43
CA PRO A 157 18.01 -7.07 22.82
C PRO A 157 18.17 -8.57 22.69
N ALA A 158 17.39 -9.33 23.46
CA ALA A 158 17.48 -10.78 23.49
C ALA A 158 17.12 -11.26 22.10
N LYS A 159 18.12 -11.46 21.22
CA LYS A 159 17.98 -11.54 19.74
C LYS A 159 16.60 -11.04 19.35
N ALA A 160 16.39 -9.72 19.49
CA ALA A 160 15.10 -9.11 19.19
C ALA A 160 14.60 -9.78 17.92
N MET A 161 13.37 -10.28 17.92
CA MET A 161 12.78 -10.88 16.73
C MET A 161 12.97 -9.84 15.64
N VAL A 162 14.02 -10.04 14.83
CA VAL A 162 14.43 -9.10 13.81
C VAL A 162 13.29 -9.25 12.84
N LEU A 163 12.36 -8.28 12.85
CA LEU A 163 11.43 -8.20 11.76
C LEU A 163 12.32 -8.22 10.53
N PRO A 164 12.15 -9.21 9.64
CA PRO A 164 12.94 -9.26 8.43
C PRO A 164 12.95 -7.87 7.80
N THR A 165 14.09 -7.41 7.32
CA THR A 165 14.29 -6.01 6.87
C THR A 165 13.18 -5.56 5.90
N HIS A 166 12.65 -6.50 5.11
CA HIS A 166 11.50 -6.29 4.22
C HIS A 166 10.16 -6.05 4.94
N THR A 167 9.89 -6.71 6.06
CA THR A 167 8.67 -6.53 6.88
C THR A 167 8.73 -5.21 7.65
N ALA A 168 9.90 -4.86 8.18
CA ALA A 168 10.13 -3.54 8.78
C ALA A 168 9.99 -2.43 7.71
N TYR A 169 10.54 -2.65 6.52
CA TYR A 169 10.42 -1.72 5.39
C TYR A 169 8.98 -1.54 4.91
N ALA A 170 8.24 -2.61 4.69
CA ALA A 170 6.84 -2.55 4.27
C ALA A 170 5.97 -1.86 5.33
N ALA A 171 6.19 -2.16 6.61
CA ALA A 171 5.49 -1.50 7.71
C ALA A 171 5.84 -0.01 7.80
N LEU A 172 7.10 0.38 7.57
CA LEU A 172 7.54 1.78 7.56
C LEU A 172 6.92 2.55 6.38
N GLN A 173 6.90 1.97 5.18
CA GLN A 173 6.26 2.56 4.00
C GLN A 173 4.76 2.76 4.20
N VAL A 174 4.07 1.74 4.73
CA VAL A 174 2.64 1.84 5.03
C VAL A 174 2.37 2.90 6.11
N ALA A 175 3.23 3.00 7.13
CA ALA A 175 3.10 4.01 8.18
C ALA A 175 3.35 5.43 7.66
N LEU A 176 4.40 5.65 6.86
CA LEU A 176 4.74 6.94 6.25
C LEU A 176 3.67 7.38 5.24
N HIS A 177 3.18 6.46 4.41
CA HIS A 177 2.10 6.74 3.46
C HIS A 177 0.77 7.09 4.17
N ARG A 178 0.43 6.39 5.26
CA ARG A 178 -0.74 6.72 6.09
C ARG A 178 -0.59 8.09 6.76
N LEU A 179 0.60 8.44 7.22
CA LEU A 179 0.89 9.74 7.82
C LEU A 179 0.70 10.89 6.83
N GLU A 180 1.15 10.70 5.60
CA GLU A 180 0.99 11.65 4.51
C GLU A 180 -0.49 11.86 4.15
N LEU A 181 -1.25 10.77 3.99
CA LEU A 181 -2.68 10.81 3.70
C LEU A 181 -3.52 11.48 4.81
N MET A 182 -3.04 11.43 6.06
CA MET A 182 -3.78 11.99 7.20
C MET A 182 -3.49 13.48 7.46
N GLY A 183 -2.50 14.10 6.81
CA GLY A 183 -2.17 15.52 7.01
C GLY A 183 -1.76 15.89 8.45
N ILE A 184 -1.30 14.91 9.24
CA ILE A 184 -1.06 15.05 10.67
C ILE A 184 0.36 15.59 10.93
N ARG A 185 0.46 16.82 11.46
CA ARG A 185 1.75 17.49 11.78
C ARG A 185 1.91 17.94 13.25
N ASN A 186 1.04 17.51 14.16
CA ASN A 186 1.12 17.91 15.58
C ASN A 186 1.82 16.83 16.43
N SER A 187 2.72 17.25 17.32
CA SER A 187 3.48 16.43 18.27
C SER A 187 2.61 15.52 19.15
N SER A 188 1.38 15.94 19.49
CA SER A 188 0.42 15.11 20.23
C SER A 188 -0.06 13.90 19.42
N ASN A 189 -0.23 14.07 18.11
CA ASN A 189 -0.67 13.00 17.22
C ASN A 189 0.49 12.09 16.81
N ILE A 190 1.71 12.61 16.71
CA ILE A 190 2.93 11.83 16.50
C ILE A 190 3.15 10.90 17.69
N ARG A 191 3.03 11.41 18.93
CA ARG A 191 3.08 10.60 20.15
C ARG A 191 2.01 9.49 20.14
N ARG A 192 0.78 9.83 19.77
CA ARG A 192 -0.33 8.88 19.68
C ARG A 192 -0.13 7.82 18.59
N LEU A 193 0.53 8.17 17.49
CA LEU A 193 0.93 7.24 16.43
C LEU A 193 2.01 6.25 16.92
N LEU A 194 2.98 6.75 17.69
CA LEU A 194 4.03 5.92 18.28
C LEU A 194 3.51 4.97 19.37
N GLU A 195 2.32 5.23 19.90
CA GLU A 195 1.65 4.36 20.86
C GLU A 195 0.91 3.19 20.20
N GLU A 196 0.71 3.22 18.87
CA GLU A 196 -0.01 2.19 18.10
C GLU A 196 0.92 1.05 17.61
N PRO A 197 0.59 -0.24 17.86
CA PRO A 197 1.44 -1.38 17.53
C PRO A 197 1.78 -1.53 16.04
N GLN A 198 0.92 -1.04 15.14
CA GLN A 198 1.14 -1.06 13.69
C GLN A 198 2.29 -0.18 13.20
N ASN A 199 2.77 0.76 14.01
CA ASN A 199 3.86 1.66 13.65
C ASN A 199 5.21 1.16 14.15
N LEU A 200 5.34 -0.14 14.44
CA LEU A 200 6.54 -0.77 14.99
C LEU A 200 7.83 -0.38 14.24
N ALA A 201 7.78 -0.35 12.92
CA ALA A 201 8.93 0.01 12.10
C ALA A 201 9.27 1.51 12.15
N LEU A 202 8.26 2.37 12.30
CA LEU A 202 8.45 3.81 12.52
C LEU A 202 9.01 4.08 13.92
N VAL A 203 8.51 3.36 14.94
CA VAL A 203 9.06 3.38 16.30
C VAL A 203 10.51 2.91 16.28
N TYR A 204 10.83 1.83 15.56
CA TYR A 204 12.19 1.31 15.44
C TYR A 204 13.13 2.28 14.70
N ALA A 205 12.67 2.90 13.62
CA ALA A 205 13.42 3.93 12.90
C ALA A 205 13.64 5.18 13.76
N MET A 206 12.62 5.62 14.51
CA MET A 206 12.74 6.77 15.41
C MET A 206 13.63 6.47 16.62
N GLU A 207 13.54 5.27 17.20
CA GLU A 207 14.40 4.80 18.30
C GLU A 207 15.87 4.75 17.88
N ARG A 208 16.17 4.23 16.68
CA ARG A 208 17.52 4.28 16.08
C ARG A 208 18.00 5.71 15.82
N LEU A 209 17.09 6.64 15.53
CA LEU A 209 17.40 8.06 15.31
C LEU A 209 17.54 8.89 16.60
N THR A 210 17.15 8.38 17.77
CA THR A 210 17.35 9.07 19.06
C THR A 210 18.82 9.28 19.43
N TYR A 211 19.74 8.58 18.76
CA TYR A 211 21.19 8.72 18.92
C TYR A 211 21.81 9.71 17.93
N VAL A 212 20.99 10.40 17.13
CA VAL A 212 21.47 11.41 16.19
C VAL A 212 21.51 12.77 16.89
N VAL A 213 22.64 13.46 16.76
CA VAL A 213 22.86 14.79 17.31
C VAL A 213 22.89 15.85 16.22
N ASP A 214 22.45 17.06 16.55
CA ASP A 214 22.55 18.21 15.66
C ASP A 214 24.02 18.59 15.39
N ALA A 215 24.25 19.59 14.53
CA ALA A 215 25.60 20.07 14.21
C ALA A 215 26.39 20.62 15.43
N LYS A 216 25.71 20.83 16.56
CA LYS A 216 26.29 21.31 17.82
C LYS A 216 26.47 20.20 18.85
N GLY A 217 26.14 18.95 18.50
CA GLY A 217 26.25 17.80 19.40
C GLY A 217 25.07 17.65 20.37
N ASN A 218 23.97 18.39 20.18
CA ASN A 218 22.78 18.24 21.02
C ASN A 218 21.86 17.13 20.47
N PRO A 219 21.20 16.34 21.32
CA PRO A 219 20.19 15.38 20.88
C PRO A 219 19.08 16.09 20.12
N ILE A 220 18.69 15.52 18.98
CA ILE A 220 17.61 16.06 18.15
C ILE A 220 16.26 15.72 18.79
N SER A 221 15.32 16.65 18.81
CA SER A 221 13.99 16.39 19.37
C SER A 221 13.19 15.40 18.52
N ASN A 222 12.26 14.67 19.12
CA ASN A 222 11.40 13.72 18.38
C ASN A 222 10.64 14.38 17.22
N GLN A 223 10.28 15.66 17.34
CA GLN A 223 9.63 16.41 16.27
C GLN A 223 10.60 16.67 15.11
N GLU A 224 11.85 17.04 15.41
CA GLU A 224 12.87 17.27 14.38
C GLU A 224 13.31 15.95 13.70
N ILE A 225 13.38 14.84 14.44
CA ILE A 225 13.57 13.50 13.88
C ILE A 225 12.41 13.17 12.93
N PHE A 226 11.18 13.43 13.36
CA PHE A 226 9.98 13.16 12.55
C PHE A 226 9.90 14.04 11.31
N ASP A 227 10.18 15.33 11.45
CA ASP A 227 10.27 16.28 10.34
C ASP A 227 11.41 15.90 9.39
N PHE A 228 12.52 15.37 9.91
CA PHE A 228 13.61 14.82 9.11
C PHE A 228 13.18 13.58 8.32
N LEU A 229 12.52 12.61 8.97
CA LEU A 229 11.97 11.41 8.33
C LEU A 229 11.00 11.76 7.20
N LEU A 230 10.09 12.70 7.43
CA LEU A 230 9.13 13.15 6.42
C LEU A 230 9.80 13.93 5.28
N ARG A 231 10.67 14.88 5.62
CA ARG A 231 11.40 15.72 4.64
C ARG A 231 12.31 14.88 3.76
N HIS A 232 12.81 13.76 4.28
CA HIS A 232 13.70 12.85 3.58
C HIS A 232 13.06 11.48 3.38
N HIS A 233 11.74 11.36 3.22
CA HIS A 233 11.08 10.05 3.07
C HIS A 233 11.68 9.19 1.95
N ARG A 234 12.18 9.82 0.86
CA ARG A 234 12.91 9.15 -0.25
C ARG A 234 14.31 8.66 0.11
N PHE A 235 14.96 9.28 1.12
CA PHE A 235 16.21 8.78 1.68
C PHE A 235 15.97 7.47 2.45
N TRP A 236 14.83 7.39 3.15
CA TRP A 236 14.43 6.21 3.94
C TRP A 236 13.80 5.08 3.13
N THR A 237 13.40 5.34 1.87
CA THR A 237 12.96 4.28 0.94
C THR A 237 14.12 3.42 0.40
N ASN A 238 15.38 3.78 0.67
CA ASN A 238 16.54 3.03 0.21
C ASN A 238 16.99 1.99 1.27
N VAL A 239 16.89 0.70 0.92
CA VAL A 239 17.28 -0.44 1.79
C VAL A 239 18.72 -0.32 2.31
N ARG A 240 19.64 0.25 1.51
CA ARG A 240 21.05 0.44 1.91
C ARG A 240 21.25 1.43 3.06
N VAL A 241 20.34 2.39 3.24
CA VAL A 241 20.39 3.34 4.36
C VAL A 241 20.08 2.64 5.69
N ILE A 242 19.15 1.68 5.66
CA ILE A 242 18.80 0.86 6.82
C ILE A 242 19.92 -0.16 7.12
N GLU A 243 20.47 -0.81 6.09
CA GLU A 243 21.63 -1.71 6.25
C GLU A 243 22.87 -0.98 6.77
N ASN A 244 23.12 0.26 6.32
CA ASN A 244 24.18 1.08 6.87
C ASN A 244 23.90 1.44 8.33
N LEU A 245 22.67 1.73 8.73
CA LEU A 245 22.36 1.97 10.14
C LEU A 245 22.62 0.75 11.04
N ASP A 246 22.47 -0.46 10.52
CA ASP A 246 22.84 -1.68 11.24
C ASP A 246 24.36 -1.85 11.34
N VAL A 247 25.11 -1.60 10.27
CA VAL A 247 26.59 -1.60 10.28
C VAL A 247 27.16 -0.58 11.26
N TRP A 248 26.54 0.60 11.37
CA TRP A 248 27.00 1.66 12.27
C TRP A 248 26.60 1.42 13.74
N TYR A 249 25.53 0.67 13.97
CA TYR A 249 25.13 0.21 15.31
C TYR A 249 26.10 -0.84 15.86
N ASP A 250 26.61 -1.74 15.01
CA ASP A 250 27.64 -2.72 15.38
C ASP A 250 28.98 -2.08 15.78
N ILE A 251 29.21 -0.80 15.42
CA ILE A 251 30.46 -0.06 15.71
C ILE A 251 30.42 0.70 17.05
N ASN A 252 29.31 0.67 17.81
CA ASN A 252 29.25 1.22 19.18
C ASN A 252 29.68 2.71 19.29
N GLN A 253 29.36 3.52 18.28
CA GLN A 253 29.58 4.97 18.34
C GLN A 253 28.42 5.64 19.10
N PRO A 254 28.69 6.43 20.16
CA PRO A 254 27.63 6.88 21.06
C PRO A 254 26.68 7.93 20.47
N PHE A 255 27.08 8.68 19.43
CA PHE A 255 26.23 9.66 18.74
C PHE A 255 26.68 9.87 17.28
N ILE A 256 25.73 9.90 16.33
CA ILE A 256 26.01 10.21 14.91
C ILE A 256 25.56 11.65 14.63
N GLY A 257 26.43 12.48 14.09
CA GLY A 257 26.05 13.83 13.67
C GLY A 257 25.07 13.80 12.48
N LEU A 258 24.00 14.59 12.54
CA LEU A 258 23.01 14.72 11.46
C LEU A 258 23.67 15.09 10.12
N GLY A 259 24.73 15.92 10.17
CA GLY A 259 25.52 16.26 9.00
C GLY A 259 26.20 15.05 8.36
N THR A 260 26.67 14.08 9.14
CA THR A 260 27.31 12.86 8.64
C THR A 260 26.31 11.93 7.92
N LEU A 261 25.07 11.87 8.42
CA LEU A 261 23.94 11.19 7.75
C LEU A 261 23.57 11.84 6.40
N ILE A 262 23.71 13.16 6.30
CA ILE A 262 23.45 13.94 5.08
C ILE A 262 24.63 13.87 4.09
N ILE A 263 25.87 13.71 4.59
CA ILE A 263 27.10 13.68 3.78
C ILE A 263 27.34 12.31 3.12
N ALA A 264 26.96 11.22 3.78
CA ALA A 264 27.19 9.85 3.27
C ALA A 264 26.65 9.57 1.84
N PRO A 265 25.55 10.20 1.36
CA PRO A 265 25.10 10.07 -0.04
C PRO A 265 25.54 11.22 -0.96
N THR A 266 26.11 12.32 -0.44
CA THR A 266 26.42 13.52 -1.24
C THR A 266 27.86 13.58 -1.75
N GLN A 267 28.68 12.56 -1.50
CA GLN A 267 30.03 12.47 -2.07
C GLN A 267 30.13 11.89 -3.50
N GLU A 268 29.01 11.61 -4.18
CA GLU A 268 29.01 11.34 -5.63
C GLU A 268 28.11 12.36 -6.35
N GLY A 269 28.76 13.37 -6.94
CA GLY A 269 28.13 14.54 -7.57
C GLY A 269 27.19 14.27 -8.76
N GLU A 270 27.01 13.01 -9.17
CA GLU A 270 26.04 12.61 -10.21
C GLU A 270 24.60 12.46 -9.67
N PHE A 271 24.42 12.26 -8.36
CA PHE A 271 23.13 11.84 -7.80
C PHE A 271 22.07 12.95 -7.73
N THR A 272 22.49 14.22 -7.64
CA THR A 272 21.56 15.37 -7.53
C THR A 272 20.93 15.73 -8.89
N GLU A 273 21.68 15.52 -9.97
CA GLU A 273 21.19 15.72 -11.35
C GLU A 273 20.26 14.56 -11.76
N LEU A 274 20.57 13.34 -11.31
CA LEU A 274 19.69 12.16 -11.42
C LEU A 274 18.37 12.33 -10.64
N LEU A 275 18.44 12.89 -9.42
CA LEU A 275 17.25 13.14 -8.59
C LEU A 275 16.35 14.26 -9.12
N GLN A 276 16.88 15.22 -9.90
CA GLN A 276 16.05 16.21 -10.61
C GLN A 276 15.41 15.62 -11.87
N THR A 277 16.06 14.67 -12.56
CA THR A 277 15.46 13.93 -13.68
C THR A 277 14.44 12.88 -13.22
N LEU A 278 14.58 12.33 -12.02
CA LEU A 278 13.69 11.30 -11.45
C LEU A 278 12.44 11.86 -10.72
N ASN A 279 12.33 13.18 -10.49
CA ASN A 279 11.30 13.77 -9.62
C ASN A 279 10.33 14.78 -10.26
N SER A 280 9.89 14.53 -11.48
CA SER A 280 8.61 15.09 -11.91
C SER A 280 7.50 14.09 -11.55
N ARG A 281 6.35 14.58 -11.08
CA ARG A 281 5.08 13.84 -11.22
C ARG A 281 5.08 13.22 -12.62
N GLN A 282 4.86 11.91 -12.73
CA GLN A 282 4.95 11.20 -14.01
C GLN A 282 4.15 12.02 -15.03
N SER A 283 4.85 12.63 -15.99
CA SER A 283 4.13 13.39 -16.99
C SER A 283 3.25 12.39 -17.74
N THR A 284 2.07 12.83 -18.15
CA THR A 284 1.20 12.05 -19.03
C THR A 284 1.92 11.61 -20.33
N HIS A 285 3.16 12.02 -20.57
CA HIS A 285 3.98 11.73 -21.73
C HIS A 285 4.78 10.42 -21.62
N THR A 286 4.65 9.66 -20.54
CA THR A 286 5.24 8.31 -20.51
C THR A 286 4.58 7.43 -21.57
N ALA A 287 5.39 6.80 -22.43
CA ALA A 287 4.90 6.01 -23.57
C ALA A 287 3.94 4.88 -23.15
N SER A 288 4.12 4.34 -21.94
CA SER A 288 3.25 3.33 -21.33
C SER A 288 1.85 3.86 -21.01
N VAL A 289 1.77 5.06 -20.40
CA VAL A 289 0.50 5.75 -20.14
C VAL A 289 -0.20 6.01 -21.46
N HIS A 290 0.49 6.61 -22.44
CA HIS A 290 -0.09 6.91 -23.74
C HIS A 290 -0.60 5.66 -24.50
N SER A 291 0.12 4.54 -24.43
CA SER A 291 -0.33 3.27 -25.01
C SER A 291 -1.61 2.73 -24.35
N SER A 292 -1.70 2.81 -23.01
CA SER A 292 -2.91 2.37 -22.28
C SER A 292 -4.10 3.30 -22.52
N THR A 293 -3.87 4.62 -22.57
CA THR A 293 -4.92 5.59 -22.83
C THR A 293 -5.44 5.48 -24.26
N SER A 294 -4.56 5.27 -25.24
CA SER A 294 -4.94 5.01 -26.64
C SER A 294 -5.82 3.77 -26.77
N ARG A 295 -5.46 2.66 -26.10
CA ARG A 295 -6.31 1.44 -26.10
C ARG A 295 -7.67 1.69 -25.46
N SER A 296 -7.71 2.41 -24.35
CA SER A 296 -8.97 2.79 -23.69
C SER A 296 -9.83 3.69 -24.57
N ALA A 297 -9.24 4.67 -25.26
CA ALA A 297 -9.93 5.52 -26.21
C ALA A 297 -10.50 4.72 -27.40
N ALA A 298 -9.76 3.73 -27.90
CA ALA A 298 -10.25 2.84 -28.96
C ALA A 298 -11.47 2.02 -28.49
N ARG A 299 -11.45 1.48 -27.25
CA ARG A 299 -12.60 0.77 -26.65
C ARG A 299 -13.81 1.69 -26.50
N LEU A 300 -13.60 2.92 -26.03
CA LEU A 300 -14.67 3.92 -25.94
C LEU A 300 -15.26 4.25 -27.32
N LYS A 301 -14.41 4.44 -28.34
CA LYS A 301 -14.85 4.66 -29.72
C LYS A 301 -15.68 3.49 -30.24
N GLU A 302 -15.22 2.25 -30.06
CA GLU A 302 -15.95 1.07 -30.51
C GLU A 302 -17.34 1.01 -29.87
N TYR A 303 -17.42 1.23 -28.57
CA TYR A 303 -18.66 1.15 -27.81
C TYR A 303 -19.63 2.32 -28.07
N TYR A 304 -19.13 3.57 -28.07
CA TYR A 304 -19.96 4.78 -28.17
C TYR A 304 -20.05 5.39 -29.57
N SER A 305 -19.44 4.79 -30.60
CA SER A 305 -19.47 5.31 -31.98
C SER A 305 -20.87 5.59 -32.54
N ARG A 306 -21.90 4.92 -32.01
CA ARG A 306 -23.29 5.01 -32.47
C ARG A 306 -24.16 5.97 -31.65
N ASP A 307 -23.74 6.29 -30.42
CA ASP A 307 -24.52 7.10 -29.48
C ASP A 307 -23.66 8.23 -28.93
N VAL A 308 -23.51 9.25 -29.76
CA VAL A 308 -22.66 10.39 -29.48
C VAL A 308 -23.55 11.54 -29.00
N GLY A 309 -23.88 11.53 -27.71
CA GLY A 309 -24.61 12.62 -27.07
C GLY A 309 -23.90 13.96 -27.26
N SER A 310 -24.65 15.05 -27.44
CA SER A 310 -24.09 16.40 -27.46
C SER A 310 -23.61 16.79 -26.06
N PHE A 311 -22.36 17.25 -25.96
CA PHE A 311 -21.83 17.84 -24.73
C PHE A 311 -22.71 19.03 -24.32
N LYS A 312 -23.17 19.07 -23.07
CA LYS A 312 -24.01 20.16 -22.55
C LYS A 312 -23.17 21.40 -22.22
N GLU A 313 -23.84 22.54 -22.20
CA GLU A 313 -23.26 23.83 -21.83
C GLU A 313 -22.80 23.84 -20.35
N LEU A 314 -21.63 24.42 -20.09
CA LEU A 314 -21.07 24.53 -18.73
C LEU A 314 -21.80 25.62 -17.93
N ASN A 315 -22.02 25.41 -16.62
CA ASN A 315 -22.63 26.41 -15.73
C ASN A 315 -21.94 26.47 -14.36
N ILE A 316 -22.19 27.53 -13.57
CA ILE A 316 -21.53 27.81 -12.29
C ILE A 316 -21.63 26.71 -11.23
N LEU A 317 -22.67 25.87 -11.26
CA LEU A 317 -22.79 24.73 -10.34
C LEU A 317 -21.70 23.67 -10.61
N ILE A 318 -21.12 23.65 -11.81
CA ILE A 318 -20.01 22.77 -12.19
C ILE A 318 -18.70 23.19 -11.51
N ALA A 319 -18.46 24.48 -11.29
CA ALA A 319 -17.27 24.94 -10.58
C ALA A 319 -17.24 24.43 -9.13
N GLN A 320 -18.41 24.39 -8.49
CA GLN A 320 -18.56 23.85 -7.13
C GLN A 320 -18.27 22.33 -7.08
N ARG A 321 -18.61 21.60 -8.14
CA ARG A 321 -18.33 20.17 -8.27
C ARG A 321 -16.83 19.87 -8.34
N VAL A 322 -16.07 20.62 -9.15
CA VAL A 322 -14.60 20.49 -9.21
C VAL A 322 -13.98 20.76 -7.83
N ARG A 323 -14.49 21.77 -7.11
CA ARG A 323 -14.03 22.09 -5.75
C ARG A 323 -14.38 21.00 -4.73
N ASN A 324 -15.52 20.33 -4.89
CA ASN A 324 -15.94 19.24 -4.01
C ASN A 324 -15.14 17.95 -4.27
N TYR A 325 -14.74 17.72 -5.52
CA TYR A 325 -13.89 16.59 -5.90
C TYR A 325 -12.57 16.59 -5.13
N ASP A 326 -11.84 17.70 -5.22
CA ASP A 326 -10.62 17.93 -4.43
C ASP A 326 -10.45 19.44 -4.16
N LYS A 327 -10.56 19.81 -2.88
CA LYS A 327 -10.41 21.21 -2.45
C LYS A 327 -9.01 21.77 -2.74
N ASN A 328 -8.00 20.90 -2.81
CA ASN A 328 -6.63 21.32 -3.10
C ASN A 328 -6.42 21.54 -4.59
N LEU A 329 -7.17 20.83 -5.46
CA LEU A 329 -7.02 20.90 -6.92
C LEU A 329 -7.17 22.32 -7.44
N VAL A 330 -8.18 23.06 -6.95
CA VAL A 330 -8.51 24.42 -7.42
C VAL A 330 -7.87 25.53 -6.59
N GLY A 331 -7.15 25.19 -5.50
CA GLY A 331 -6.50 26.16 -4.62
C GLY A 331 -7.41 27.32 -4.19
N GLN A 332 -6.95 28.56 -4.40
CA GLN A 332 -7.66 29.80 -4.05
C GLN A 332 -8.51 30.38 -5.20
N ARG A 333 -8.70 29.65 -6.30
CA ARG A 333 -9.43 30.15 -7.47
C ARG A 333 -10.88 30.46 -7.16
N THR A 334 -11.44 31.47 -7.81
CA THR A 334 -12.88 31.75 -7.78
C THR A 334 -13.64 30.78 -8.69
N ASP A 335 -14.95 30.63 -8.45
CA ASP A 335 -15.78 29.73 -9.27
C ASP A 335 -15.82 30.18 -10.75
N ASP A 336 -15.78 31.49 -11.02
CA ASP A 336 -15.68 32.04 -12.38
C ASP A 336 -14.36 31.66 -13.07
N GLN A 337 -13.24 31.66 -12.34
CA GLN A 337 -11.93 31.23 -12.88
C GLN A 337 -11.91 29.73 -13.19
N ILE A 338 -12.58 28.92 -12.37
CA ILE A 338 -12.74 27.48 -12.61
C ILE A 338 -13.57 27.28 -13.88
N LEU A 339 -14.70 27.98 -14.04
CA LEU A 339 -15.52 27.90 -15.26
C LEU A 339 -14.75 28.31 -16.51
N GLN A 340 -14.00 29.42 -16.46
CA GLN A 340 -13.17 29.85 -17.59
C GLN A 340 -12.14 28.80 -17.98
N SER A 341 -11.56 28.09 -17.00
CA SER A 341 -10.63 26.99 -17.25
C SER A 341 -11.35 25.81 -17.93
N LEU A 342 -12.52 25.43 -17.44
CA LEU A 342 -13.31 24.35 -18.04
C LEU A 342 -13.75 24.67 -19.47
N ASP A 343 -14.20 25.91 -19.73
CA ASP A 343 -14.57 26.34 -21.08
C ASP A 343 -13.35 26.34 -22.00
N SER A 344 -12.21 26.89 -21.56
CA SER A 344 -10.94 26.83 -22.30
C SER A 344 -10.55 25.39 -22.67
N ALA A 345 -10.62 24.45 -21.72
CA ALA A 345 -10.35 23.04 -21.98
C ALA A 345 -11.30 22.44 -23.02
N VAL A 346 -12.60 22.73 -22.92
CA VAL A 346 -13.62 22.23 -23.85
C VAL A 346 -13.41 22.81 -25.25
N GLN A 347 -13.16 24.11 -25.38
CA GLN A 347 -12.86 24.74 -26.68
C GLN A 347 -11.61 24.13 -27.30
N ARG A 348 -10.57 23.91 -26.50
CA ARG A 348 -9.33 23.27 -26.94
C ARG A 348 -9.56 21.85 -27.45
N LEU A 349 -10.32 21.04 -26.71
CA LEU A 349 -10.65 19.67 -27.13
C LEU A 349 -11.52 19.64 -28.39
N ASN A 350 -12.46 20.58 -28.52
CA ASN A 350 -13.38 20.64 -29.65
C ASN A 350 -12.70 21.10 -30.95
N TYR A 351 -11.80 22.09 -30.88
CA TYR A 351 -11.16 22.69 -32.06
C TYR A 351 -9.76 22.18 -32.36
N SER A 352 -9.25 21.21 -31.61
CA SER A 352 -7.95 20.61 -31.92
C SER A 352 -8.03 19.70 -33.15
N GLU A 353 -7.07 19.86 -34.06
CA GLU A 353 -6.85 18.93 -35.18
C GLU A 353 -6.13 17.63 -34.76
N TYR A 354 -5.78 17.49 -33.48
CA TYR A 354 -5.06 16.32 -32.99
C TYR A 354 -5.89 15.04 -33.12
N VAL A 355 -5.28 14.02 -33.72
CA VAL A 355 -5.78 12.64 -33.79
C VAL A 355 -4.69 11.74 -33.22
N ASP A 356 -5.04 10.98 -32.19
CA ASP A 356 -4.12 9.98 -31.65
C ASP A 356 -3.84 8.89 -32.69
N GLU A 357 -2.56 8.62 -32.95
CA GLU A 357 -2.13 7.74 -34.04
C GLU A 357 -2.52 6.28 -33.79
N ALA A 358 -2.49 5.84 -32.53
CA ALA A 358 -2.74 4.46 -32.15
C ALA A 358 -4.24 4.12 -32.14
N SER A 359 -5.07 4.97 -31.53
CA SER A 359 -6.52 4.76 -31.43
C SER A 359 -7.31 5.29 -32.62
N ARG A 360 -6.72 6.19 -33.41
CA ARG A 360 -7.41 6.96 -34.47
C ARG A 360 -8.65 7.68 -33.92
N VAL A 361 -8.53 8.23 -32.72
CA VAL A 361 -9.54 9.05 -32.04
C VAL A 361 -9.05 10.50 -32.00
N SER A 362 -9.86 11.44 -32.50
CA SER A 362 -9.60 12.88 -32.34
C SER A 362 -9.99 13.36 -30.94
N LEU A 363 -9.41 14.46 -30.46
CA LEU A 363 -9.80 15.04 -29.16
C LEU A 363 -11.29 15.41 -29.13
N THR A 364 -11.84 15.93 -30.22
CA THR A 364 -13.26 16.24 -30.35
C THR A 364 -14.13 15.00 -30.14
N ASN A 365 -13.75 13.87 -30.73
CA ASN A 365 -14.50 12.62 -30.57
C ASN A 365 -14.28 12.01 -29.18
N LEU A 366 -13.05 12.10 -28.65
CA LEU A 366 -12.74 11.66 -27.29
C LEU A 366 -13.63 12.38 -26.26
N LEU A 367 -13.76 13.71 -26.36
CA LEU A 367 -14.63 14.49 -25.47
C LEU A 367 -16.06 13.95 -25.49
N LYS A 368 -16.61 13.68 -26.68
CA LYS A 368 -17.97 13.16 -26.82
C LYS A 368 -18.12 11.74 -26.26
N TYR A 369 -17.15 10.86 -26.50
CA TYR A 369 -17.17 9.50 -25.94
C TYR A 369 -17.04 9.51 -24.42
N CYS A 370 -16.16 10.36 -23.86
CA CYS A 370 -16.06 10.54 -22.41
C CYS A 370 -17.37 11.09 -21.83
N TRP A 371 -18.03 12.02 -22.50
CA TRP A 371 -19.33 12.55 -22.06
C TRP A 371 -20.43 11.47 -22.06
N ALA A 372 -20.49 10.63 -23.09
CA ALA A 372 -21.40 9.49 -23.13
C ALA A 372 -21.10 8.50 -21.99
N ALA A 373 -19.81 8.20 -21.76
CA ALA A 373 -19.35 7.31 -20.69
C ALA A 373 -19.71 7.81 -19.28
N VAL A 374 -19.71 9.13 -19.06
CA VAL A 374 -20.13 9.75 -17.79
C VAL A 374 -21.61 9.53 -17.50
N HIS A 375 -22.43 9.18 -18.49
CA HIS A 375 -23.88 8.98 -18.34
C HIS A 375 -24.32 7.52 -18.57
N ASP A 376 -23.38 6.60 -18.81
CA ASP A 376 -23.69 5.17 -18.94
C ASP A 376 -23.43 4.41 -17.62
N GLU A 377 -24.45 4.42 -16.75
CA GLU A 377 -24.43 3.73 -15.46
C GLU A 377 -24.11 2.23 -15.59
N THR A 378 -24.41 1.60 -16.73
CA THR A 378 -24.22 0.16 -16.93
C THR A 378 -22.74 -0.22 -17.01
N GLN A 379 -21.91 0.72 -17.45
CA GLN A 379 -20.47 0.54 -17.64
C GLN A 379 -19.63 1.13 -16.51
N TRP A 380 -20.25 1.69 -15.47
CA TRP A 380 -19.52 2.25 -14.33
C TRP A 380 -18.95 1.20 -13.40
N ARG A 381 -17.77 1.49 -12.84
CA ARG A 381 -17.15 0.69 -11.77
C ARG A 381 -18.04 0.70 -10.52
N GLU A 382 -17.92 -0.35 -9.69
CA GLU A 382 -18.71 -0.47 -8.47
C GLU A 382 -18.49 0.71 -7.53
N GLY A 383 -19.57 1.30 -7.00
CA GLY A 383 -19.52 2.43 -6.07
C GLY A 383 -19.46 3.81 -6.73
N VAL A 384 -19.37 3.90 -8.06
CA VAL A 384 -19.47 5.17 -8.78
C VAL A 384 -20.93 5.65 -8.78
N THR A 385 -21.15 6.91 -8.46
CA THR A 385 -22.44 7.60 -8.60
C THR A 385 -22.37 8.61 -9.73
N GLN A 386 -23.52 9.09 -10.21
CA GLN A 386 -23.58 10.17 -11.22
C GLN A 386 -22.78 11.40 -10.80
N GLU A 387 -22.87 11.79 -9.52
CA GLU A 387 -22.10 12.90 -8.97
C GLU A 387 -20.59 12.66 -9.08
N THR A 388 -20.11 11.48 -8.65
CA THR A 388 -18.69 11.13 -8.76
C THR A 388 -18.21 11.02 -10.21
N ALA A 389 -19.07 10.52 -11.11
CA ALA A 389 -18.77 10.42 -12.54
C ALA A 389 -18.53 11.81 -13.17
N GLU A 390 -19.46 12.73 -12.91
CA GLU A 390 -19.38 14.11 -13.35
C GLU A 390 -18.19 14.85 -12.70
N ASP A 391 -17.97 14.67 -11.40
CA ASP A 391 -16.87 15.29 -10.66
C ASP A 391 -15.49 14.86 -11.23
N CYS A 392 -15.29 13.56 -11.48
CA CYS A 392 -14.08 13.05 -12.14
C CYS A 392 -13.88 13.64 -13.54
N PHE A 393 -14.94 13.77 -14.32
CA PHE A 393 -14.90 14.33 -15.67
C PHE A 393 -14.51 15.81 -15.65
N TYR A 394 -15.15 16.62 -14.81
CA TYR A 394 -14.84 18.05 -14.72
C TYR A 394 -13.47 18.30 -14.08
N ALA A 395 -13.04 17.47 -13.12
CA ALA A 395 -11.67 17.53 -12.59
C ALA A 395 -10.63 17.25 -13.69
N ALA A 396 -10.87 16.26 -14.55
CA ALA A 396 -9.99 15.99 -15.69
C ALA A 396 -9.92 17.17 -16.67
N LEU A 397 -11.05 17.80 -16.99
CA LEU A 397 -11.07 19.02 -17.81
C LEU A 397 -10.30 20.17 -17.16
N TYR A 398 -10.45 20.36 -15.86
CA TYR A 398 -9.71 21.39 -15.13
C TYR A 398 -8.20 21.13 -15.14
N GLU A 399 -7.77 19.88 -14.94
CA GLU A 399 -6.36 19.49 -14.99
C GLU A 399 -5.72 19.70 -16.36
N ILE A 400 -6.47 19.68 -17.46
CA ILE A 400 -5.95 19.95 -18.81
C ILE A 400 -5.39 21.36 -18.93
N GLU A 401 -6.04 22.35 -18.34
CA GLU A 401 -5.56 23.75 -18.40
C GLU A 401 -4.38 24.01 -17.45
N TRP A 402 -4.23 23.20 -16.41
CA TRP A 402 -3.31 23.49 -15.30
C TRP A 402 -2.24 22.41 -15.08
N GLU A 403 -2.10 21.42 -15.96
CA GLU A 403 -1.22 20.25 -15.76
C GLU A 403 0.19 20.61 -15.24
N TYR A 404 0.81 21.67 -15.77
CA TYR A 404 2.15 22.11 -15.37
C TYR A 404 2.18 23.18 -14.26
N ALA A 405 1.02 23.66 -13.81
CA ALA A 405 0.87 24.62 -12.71
C ALA A 405 0.53 23.95 -11.38
N LEU A 406 0.13 22.68 -11.41
CA LEU A 406 -0.17 21.91 -10.22
C LEU A 406 1.13 21.48 -9.52
N SER A 407 1.13 21.56 -8.20
CA SER A 407 2.22 21.05 -7.36
C SER A 407 2.40 19.53 -7.51
N ALA A 408 3.50 19.01 -6.95
CA ALA A 408 3.70 17.56 -6.82
C ALA A 408 2.57 16.87 -6.04
N THR A 409 1.86 17.60 -5.17
CA THR A 409 0.70 17.12 -4.40
C THR A 409 -0.65 17.45 -5.08
N GLY A 410 -0.64 17.94 -6.32
CA GLY A 410 -1.84 18.29 -7.06
C GLY A 410 -2.49 19.63 -6.69
N ALA A 411 -1.83 20.47 -5.90
CA ALA A 411 -2.40 21.76 -5.49
C ALA A 411 -2.09 22.85 -6.53
N ASP A 412 -3.11 23.60 -6.97
CA ASP A 412 -2.89 24.80 -7.78
C ASP A 412 -2.21 25.89 -6.93
N HIS A 413 -0.98 26.24 -7.29
CA HIS A 413 -0.22 27.30 -6.62
C HIS A 413 -0.58 28.71 -7.14
N GLY A 414 -1.55 28.83 -8.04
CA GLY A 414 -2.02 30.10 -8.57
C GLY A 414 -1.00 30.79 -9.48
N GLN A 415 0.03 30.07 -9.95
CA GLN A 415 1.02 30.65 -10.85
C GLN A 415 0.40 30.84 -12.24
N SER A 416 0.27 32.11 -12.64
CA SER A 416 -0.15 32.51 -13.98
C SER A 416 0.98 32.27 -14.99
N GLY A 417 0.75 31.41 -15.98
CA GLY A 417 1.66 31.08 -17.07
C GLY A 417 1.04 30.07 -18.04
N ASN A 418 1.64 29.87 -19.22
CA ASN A 418 1.18 28.93 -20.26
C ASN A 418 1.45 27.48 -19.84
N ASN A 419 0.80 27.04 -18.76
CA ASN A 419 1.04 25.79 -18.05
C ASN A 419 0.03 24.69 -18.43
N GLN A 420 -0.58 24.84 -19.60
CA GLN A 420 -1.56 23.91 -20.13
C GLN A 420 -0.90 22.61 -20.57
N ALA A 421 -1.63 21.50 -20.43
CA ALA A 421 -1.25 20.21 -20.98
C ALA A 421 -0.89 20.34 -22.47
N CYS A 422 0.07 19.56 -22.96
CA CYS A 422 0.21 19.42 -24.42
C CYS A 422 -1.02 18.69 -25.00
N VAL A 423 -1.23 18.70 -26.32
CA VAL A 423 -2.40 18.02 -26.94
C VAL A 423 -2.48 16.52 -26.62
N GLY A 424 -1.34 15.81 -26.59
CA GLY A 424 -1.29 14.41 -26.16
C GLY A 424 -1.50 14.23 -24.65
N GLY A 425 -1.06 15.19 -23.84
CA GLY A 425 -1.31 15.22 -22.40
C GLY A 425 -2.79 15.41 -22.09
N ALA A 426 -3.46 16.28 -22.84
CA ALA A 426 -4.91 16.47 -22.75
C ALA A 426 -5.68 15.20 -23.10
N PHE A 427 -5.26 14.48 -24.15
CA PHE A 427 -5.81 13.18 -24.51
C PHE A 427 -5.70 12.17 -23.35
N ASN A 428 -4.51 12.05 -22.79
CA ASN A 428 -4.23 11.09 -21.71
C ASN A 428 -4.97 11.46 -20.42
N LYS A 429 -5.06 12.74 -20.10
CA LYS A 429 -5.74 13.26 -18.92
C LYS A 429 -7.25 13.00 -18.94
N MET A 430 -7.89 13.13 -20.10
CA MET A 430 -9.30 12.76 -20.27
C MET A 430 -9.52 11.28 -19.94
N ILE A 431 -8.68 10.38 -20.48
CA ILE A 431 -8.80 8.95 -20.20
C ILE A 431 -8.46 8.62 -18.75
N GLU A 432 -7.50 9.30 -18.12
CA GLU A 432 -7.20 9.15 -16.70
C GLU A 432 -8.42 9.45 -15.82
N GLY A 433 -9.14 10.54 -16.10
CA GLY A 433 -10.43 10.83 -15.46
C GLY A 433 -11.46 9.72 -15.66
N MET A 434 -11.57 9.20 -16.89
CA MET A 434 -12.51 8.11 -17.20
C MET A 434 -12.13 6.78 -16.57
N ALA A 435 -10.85 6.47 -16.40
CA ALA A 435 -10.39 5.22 -15.80
C ALA A 435 -10.85 5.07 -14.34
N LYS A 436 -11.08 6.19 -13.64
CA LYS A 436 -11.64 6.21 -12.28
C LYS A 436 -13.11 5.78 -12.23
N ILE A 437 -13.85 5.91 -13.34
CA ILE A 437 -15.31 5.77 -13.37
C ILE A 437 -15.80 4.62 -14.26
N HIS A 438 -15.14 4.36 -15.38
CA HIS A 438 -15.66 3.52 -16.47
C HIS A 438 -14.84 2.24 -16.66
N LYS A 439 -15.51 1.07 -16.79
CA LYS A 439 -14.86 -0.25 -16.90
C LYS A 439 -13.99 -0.42 -18.14
N LEU A 440 -14.34 0.23 -19.25
CA LEU A 440 -13.56 0.15 -20.50
C LEU A 440 -12.25 0.95 -20.45
N CYS A 441 -12.09 1.83 -19.46
CA CYS A 441 -10.95 2.73 -19.34
C CYS A 441 -9.97 2.24 -18.27
N GLU A 442 -8.72 2.08 -18.69
CA GLU A 442 -7.60 1.66 -17.87
C GLU A 442 -6.39 2.52 -18.21
N VAL A 443 -5.69 2.99 -17.19
CA VAL A 443 -4.40 3.67 -17.34
C VAL A 443 -3.36 2.86 -16.59
N ASN A 444 -2.39 2.35 -17.34
CA ASN A 444 -1.31 1.55 -16.77
C ASN A 444 -0.13 2.46 -16.47
N PHE A 445 0.00 2.82 -15.20
CA PHE A 445 1.17 3.52 -14.70
C PHE A 445 2.31 2.51 -14.52
N ILE A 446 3.15 2.40 -15.55
CA ILE A 446 4.42 1.68 -15.42
C ILE A 446 5.38 2.59 -14.67
N THR A 447 5.56 2.32 -13.38
CA THR A 447 6.46 3.06 -12.48
C THR A 447 7.61 2.18 -12.00
N PRO A 448 8.71 2.74 -11.47
CA PRO A 448 9.76 1.94 -10.84
C PRO A 448 9.24 1.07 -9.69
N ALA A 449 8.22 1.54 -8.96
CA ALA A 449 7.56 0.75 -7.92
C ALA A 449 6.78 -0.44 -8.53
N THR A 450 6.05 -0.23 -9.62
CA THR A 450 5.37 -1.32 -10.36
C THR A 450 6.39 -2.33 -10.88
N ALA A 451 7.53 -1.86 -11.39
CA ALA A 451 8.64 -2.71 -11.84
C ALA A 451 9.22 -3.54 -10.69
N ALA A 452 9.46 -2.92 -9.54
CA ALA A 452 9.94 -3.61 -8.35
C ALA A 452 8.95 -4.66 -7.83
N LEU A 453 7.64 -4.38 -7.88
CA LEU A 453 6.60 -5.34 -7.49
C LEU A 453 6.50 -6.53 -8.45
N GLN A 454 6.78 -6.33 -9.75
CA GLN A 454 6.72 -7.40 -10.74
C GLN A 454 7.98 -8.28 -10.75
N LEU A 455 9.13 -7.76 -10.30
CA LEU A 455 10.40 -8.48 -10.29
C LEU A 455 10.32 -9.84 -9.57
N PRO A 456 9.80 -9.97 -8.34
CA PRO A 456 9.64 -11.27 -7.68
C PRO A 456 8.83 -12.29 -8.50
N CYS A 457 7.80 -11.84 -9.20
CA CYS A 457 6.95 -12.70 -10.02
C CYS A 457 7.72 -13.23 -11.24
N ILE A 458 8.46 -12.36 -11.93
CA ILE A 458 9.31 -12.74 -13.07
C ILE A 458 10.42 -13.68 -12.61
N VAL A 459 11.06 -13.40 -11.48
CA VAL A 459 12.10 -14.26 -10.90
C VAL A 459 11.56 -15.67 -10.63
N ARG A 460 10.41 -15.79 -9.96
CA ARG A 460 9.78 -17.11 -9.70
C ARG A 460 9.41 -17.82 -11.00
N GLN A 461 8.88 -17.10 -11.98
CA GLN A 461 8.54 -17.67 -13.29
C GLN A 461 9.78 -18.21 -14.01
N GLU A 462 10.85 -17.44 -14.09
CA GLU A 462 12.10 -17.88 -14.74
C GLU A 462 12.79 -19.00 -13.97
N LEU A 463 12.77 -18.95 -12.62
CA LEU A 463 13.22 -20.03 -11.76
C LEU A 463 12.44 -21.33 -12.05
N SER A 464 11.12 -21.24 -12.21
CA SER A 464 10.28 -22.41 -12.54
C SER A 464 10.71 -23.08 -13.85
N ILE A 465 11.01 -22.28 -14.87
CA ILE A 465 11.42 -22.75 -16.19
C ILE A 465 12.82 -23.35 -16.09
N TYR A 466 13.70 -22.74 -15.30
CA TYR A 466 15.05 -23.21 -15.07
C TYR A 466 15.09 -24.55 -14.32
N LEU A 467 14.37 -24.68 -13.20
CA LEU A 467 14.32 -25.91 -12.39
C LEU A 467 13.69 -27.07 -13.15
N LYS A 468 12.68 -26.81 -13.99
CA LYS A 468 12.12 -27.83 -14.89
C LYS A 468 13.15 -28.41 -15.86
N LYS A 469 14.12 -27.59 -16.29
CA LYS A 469 15.22 -28.02 -17.18
C LYS A 469 16.39 -28.61 -16.40
N ASN A 470 16.54 -28.27 -15.12
CA ASN A 470 17.65 -28.67 -14.27
C ASN A 470 17.13 -29.17 -12.91
N PRO A 471 16.48 -30.35 -12.84
CA PRO A 471 15.87 -30.85 -11.61
C PRO A 471 16.87 -31.03 -10.46
N SER A 472 18.14 -31.32 -10.77
CA SER A 472 19.21 -31.46 -9.77
C SER A 472 19.54 -30.18 -9.01
N GLU A 473 19.11 -29.01 -9.50
CA GLU A 473 19.36 -27.72 -8.85
C GLU A 473 18.30 -27.38 -7.78
N VAL A 474 17.21 -28.16 -7.67
CA VAL A 474 16.14 -27.92 -6.68
C VAL A 474 16.71 -27.97 -5.26
N GLU A 475 17.48 -29.01 -4.94
CA GLU A 475 18.09 -29.18 -3.61
C GLU A 475 19.07 -28.05 -3.26
N LYS A 476 19.78 -27.51 -4.26
CA LYS A 476 20.68 -26.37 -4.04
C LYS A 476 19.90 -25.10 -3.74
N VAL A 477 18.81 -24.86 -4.48
CA VAL A 477 17.94 -23.69 -4.25
C VAL A 477 17.23 -23.77 -2.89
N GLU A 478 16.87 -24.97 -2.42
CA GLU A 478 16.31 -25.16 -1.08
C GLU A 478 17.31 -24.84 0.04
N LYS A 479 18.58 -25.20 -0.13
CA LYS A 479 19.62 -25.00 0.88
C LYS A 479 20.20 -23.59 0.89
N GLU A 480 20.51 -23.07 -0.30
CA GLU A 480 21.28 -21.83 -0.47
C GLU A 480 20.40 -20.65 -0.91
N GLY A 481 19.14 -20.92 -1.27
CA GLY A 481 18.24 -19.92 -1.83
C GLY A 481 18.52 -19.63 -3.30
N LEU A 482 18.02 -18.48 -3.77
CA LEU A 482 18.12 -18.08 -5.17
C LEU A 482 19.56 -17.74 -5.61
N SER A 483 20.44 -17.41 -4.67
CA SER A 483 21.85 -17.08 -4.94
C SER A 483 22.60 -18.21 -5.65
N ALA A 484 22.26 -19.47 -5.38
CA ALA A 484 22.91 -20.63 -6.00
C ALA A 484 22.72 -20.70 -7.53
N VAL A 485 21.64 -20.12 -8.04
CA VAL A 485 21.26 -20.17 -9.47
C VAL A 485 21.10 -18.78 -10.09
N TRP A 486 21.48 -17.72 -9.36
CA TRP A 486 21.19 -16.35 -9.77
C TRP A 486 21.93 -15.97 -11.06
N ASP A 487 23.20 -16.33 -11.21
CA ASP A 487 24.01 -15.98 -12.38
C ASP A 487 23.43 -16.56 -13.68
N GLN A 488 22.79 -17.73 -13.61
CA GLN A 488 22.12 -18.37 -14.74
C GLN A 488 20.75 -17.74 -15.04
N LEU A 489 20.05 -17.25 -14.00
CA LEU A 489 18.73 -16.65 -14.12
C LEU A 489 18.77 -15.17 -14.52
N ARG A 490 19.78 -14.43 -14.04
CA ARG A 490 19.85 -12.97 -14.10
C ARG A 490 19.57 -12.44 -15.50
N TRP A 491 20.19 -13.04 -16.52
CA TRP A 491 20.04 -12.56 -17.89
C TRP A 491 18.64 -12.71 -18.45
N ARG A 492 17.93 -13.80 -18.13
CA ARG A 492 16.53 -14.00 -18.55
C ARG A 492 15.58 -13.06 -17.80
N VAL A 493 15.82 -12.87 -16.51
CA VAL A 493 15.07 -11.91 -15.69
C VAL A 493 15.27 -10.49 -16.24
N LEU A 494 16.51 -10.13 -16.58
CA LEU A 494 16.85 -8.84 -17.18
C LEU A 494 16.17 -8.63 -18.52
N GLU A 495 16.23 -9.62 -19.42
CA GLU A 495 15.57 -9.58 -20.72
C GLU A 495 14.05 -9.40 -20.57
N LYS A 496 13.43 -10.15 -19.66
CA LYS A 496 11.98 -10.06 -19.43
C LYS A 496 11.58 -8.72 -18.82
N MET A 497 12.35 -8.22 -17.86
CA MET A 497 12.12 -6.91 -17.27
C MET A 497 12.36 -5.80 -18.30
N ALA A 498 13.42 -5.87 -19.12
CA ALA A 498 13.67 -4.93 -20.20
C ALA A 498 12.53 -4.91 -21.21
N SER A 499 12.01 -6.08 -21.58
CA SER A 499 10.86 -6.19 -22.48
C SER A 499 9.58 -5.58 -21.89
N ASN A 500 9.30 -5.83 -20.61
CA ASN A 500 8.07 -5.37 -19.96
C ASN A 500 8.11 -3.89 -19.58
N PHE A 501 9.31 -3.37 -19.28
CA PHE A 501 9.53 -2.04 -18.73
C PHE A 501 10.42 -1.17 -19.61
N SER A 502 10.56 -1.48 -20.91
CA SER A 502 11.38 -0.72 -21.88
C SER A 502 11.01 0.76 -21.96
N ALA A 503 9.72 1.07 -21.81
CA ALA A 503 9.23 2.45 -21.77
C ALA A 503 9.73 3.22 -20.53
N LEU A 504 10.00 2.53 -19.43
CA LEU A 504 10.49 3.12 -18.18
C LEU A 504 12.03 3.12 -18.13
N TYR A 505 12.65 2.09 -18.69
CA TYR A 505 14.09 1.89 -18.73
C TYR A 505 14.57 1.77 -20.19
N PRO A 506 14.56 2.89 -20.94
CA PRO A 506 15.01 2.87 -22.32
C PRO A 506 16.48 2.45 -22.37
N SER A 507 16.79 1.51 -23.26
CA SER A 507 18.16 1.11 -23.55
C SER A 507 18.72 2.04 -24.62
N ILE A 508 19.98 2.47 -24.47
CA ILE A 508 20.66 3.32 -25.44
C ILE A 508 21.60 2.40 -26.23
N GLY A 509 21.19 2.01 -27.44
CA GLY A 509 21.91 1.02 -28.24
C GLY A 509 21.80 -0.39 -27.64
N GLU A 510 22.93 -1.10 -27.55
CA GLU A 510 23.00 -2.46 -26.97
C GLU A 510 23.18 -2.45 -25.45
N GLU A 511 23.37 -1.28 -24.83
CA GLU A 511 23.59 -1.17 -23.40
C GLU A 511 22.27 -1.13 -22.62
N VAL A 512 22.09 -2.11 -21.73
CA VAL A 512 20.95 -2.16 -20.81
C VAL A 512 21.05 -1.04 -19.80
N ASN A 513 19.93 -0.32 -19.63
CA ASN A 513 19.78 0.76 -18.67
C ASN A 513 20.33 0.38 -17.27
N PRO A 514 21.18 1.21 -16.64
CA PRO A 514 21.84 0.88 -15.38
C PRO A 514 20.87 0.75 -14.21
N ASP A 515 19.78 1.54 -14.18
CA ASP A 515 18.77 1.47 -13.12
C ASP A 515 17.98 0.16 -13.20
N LEU A 516 17.66 -0.28 -14.42
CA LEU A 516 17.05 -1.59 -14.64
C LEU A 516 17.97 -2.71 -14.19
N ARG A 517 19.27 -2.62 -14.50
CA ARG A 517 20.25 -3.61 -14.06
C ARG A 517 20.32 -3.65 -12.53
N ALA A 518 20.41 -2.50 -11.88
CA ALA A 518 20.42 -2.39 -10.42
C ALA A 518 19.15 -2.98 -9.79
N LEU A 519 17.97 -2.69 -10.38
CA LEU A 519 16.71 -3.27 -9.95
C LEU A 519 16.74 -4.80 -10.07
N VAL A 520 17.15 -5.34 -11.22
CA VAL A 520 17.19 -6.79 -11.45
C VAL A 520 18.13 -7.47 -10.48
N GLU A 521 19.28 -6.87 -10.12
CA GLU A 521 20.20 -7.42 -9.11
C GLU A 521 19.56 -7.60 -7.73
N THR A 522 18.52 -6.83 -7.39
CA THR A 522 17.76 -7.07 -6.14
C THR A 522 16.93 -8.35 -6.19
N GLY A 523 16.69 -8.88 -7.39
CA GLY A 523 15.91 -10.10 -7.63
C GLY A 523 16.51 -11.34 -6.96
N LYS A 524 17.83 -11.38 -6.73
CA LYS A 524 18.51 -12.47 -6.01
C LYS A 524 18.02 -12.66 -4.56
N TYR A 525 17.38 -11.64 -4.00
CA TYR A 525 16.82 -11.65 -2.64
C TYR A 525 15.31 -11.94 -2.62
N THR A 526 14.73 -12.40 -3.73
CA THR A 526 13.31 -12.75 -3.80
C THR A 526 12.99 -13.88 -2.83
N ASP A 527 12.00 -13.68 -1.96
CA ASP A 527 11.52 -14.73 -1.04
C ASP A 527 10.84 -15.87 -1.83
N LEU A 528 11.36 -17.08 -1.66
CA LEU A 528 10.91 -18.31 -2.28
C LEU A 528 10.17 -19.25 -1.31
N THR A 529 10.01 -18.88 -0.03
CA THR A 529 9.54 -19.80 1.03
C THR A 529 8.20 -20.47 0.67
N GLN A 530 7.21 -19.68 0.26
CA GLN A 530 5.91 -20.21 -0.18
C GLN A 530 5.97 -20.91 -1.54
N TYR A 531 6.94 -20.55 -2.37
CA TYR A 531 7.04 -21.07 -3.73
C TYR A 531 7.63 -22.49 -3.76
N LEU A 532 8.68 -22.74 -2.97
CA LEU A 532 9.33 -24.05 -2.85
C LEU A 532 8.40 -25.09 -2.19
N GLN A 533 7.64 -24.70 -1.17
CA GLN A 533 6.62 -25.56 -0.54
C GLN A 533 5.57 -26.09 -1.54
N ASN A 534 5.31 -25.37 -2.63
CA ASN A 534 4.37 -25.79 -3.66
C ASN A 534 5.01 -26.65 -4.77
N LEU A 535 6.35 -26.74 -4.83
CA LEU A 535 7.09 -27.52 -5.82
C LEU A 535 7.37 -28.95 -5.36
N GLU A 536 7.58 -29.19 -4.06
CA GLU A 536 7.77 -30.52 -3.46
C GLU A 536 6.73 -31.57 -3.94
N PRO A 537 5.40 -31.31 -3.90
CA PRO A 537 4.43 -32.32 -4.33
C PRO A 537 4.47 -32.65 -5.83
N GLN A 538 5.03 -31.77 -6.68
CA GLN A 538 5.14 -32.01 -8.12
C GLN A 538 6.38 -32.83 -8.50
N ALA A 539 7.47 -32.72 -7.72
CA ALA A 539 8.69 -33.50 -7.94
C ALA A 539 8.46 -34.98 -7.59
N GLU A 540 7.73 -35.26 -6.51
CA GLU A 540 7.36 -36.63 -6.10
C GLU A 540 6.45 -37.34 -7.11
N THR A 541 5.61 -36.60 -7.84
CA THR A 541 4.75 -37.20 -8.88
C THR A 541 5.54 -37.58 -10.13
N ILE A 542 6.61 -36.85 -10.46
CA ILE A 542 7.45 -37.12 -11.63
C ILE A 542 8.43 -38.26 -11.34
N SER A 543 9.03 -38.32 -10.14
CA SER A 543 9.91 -39.43 -9.76
C SER A 543 9.16 -40.75 -9.65
N ALA A 544 7.94 -40.76 -9.11
CA ALA A 544 7.10 -41.94 -9.05
C ALA A 544 6.67 -42.44 -10.45
N GLY A 545 6.51 -41.53 -11.42
CA GLY A 545 6.24 -41.88 -12.82
C GLY A 545 7.44 -42.53 -13.53
N GLN A 546 8.65 -42.02 -13.30
CA GLN A 546 9.87 -42.58 -13.89
C GLN A 546 10.28 -43.92 -13.26
N GLU A 547 10.09 -44.12 -11.95
CA GLU A 547 10.28 -45.43 -11.31
C GLU A 547 9.28 -46.48 -11.81
N TYR A 548 8.06 -46.06 -12.21
CA TYR A 548 7.07 -46.97 -12.77
C TYR A 548 7.42 -47.40 -14.20
N GLU A 549 7.96 -46.49 -15.02
CA GLU A 549 8.47 -46.85 -16.35
C GLU A 549 9.73 -47.73 -16.28
N GLU A 550 10.68 -47.47 -15.40
CA GLU A 550 11.86 -48.35 -15.24
C GLU A 550 11.52 -49.75 -14.73
N ARG A 551 10.46 -49.91 -13.93
CA ARG A 551 9.94 -51.23 -13.50
C ARG A 551 9.10 -51.95 -14.55
N LEU A 552 8.68 -51.27 -15.61
CA LEU A 552 8.00 -51.86 -16.77
C LEU A 552 8.98 -52.32 -17.86
N PHE A 553 10.26 -51.93 -17.76
CA PHE A 553 11.33 -52.30 -18.70
C PHE A 553 12.45 -53.18 -18.09
N CYS A 554 12.30 -53.61 -16.83
CA CYS A 554 13.05 -54.74 -16.23
C CYS A 554 12.10 -55.92 -16.02
#